data_AF-A0A7W1B7P3-F1
#
_entry.id   AF-A0A7W1B7P3-F1
#
_cell.length_a   1.000
_cell.length_b   1.000
_cell.length_c   1.000
_cell.angle_alpha   90.00
_cell.angle_beta   90.00
_cell.angle_gamma   90.00
#
_symmetry.space_group_name_H-M   'P 1'
#
loop_
_entity.id
_entity.type
_entity.pdbx_description
1 polymer ?
#
loop_
_entity_poly.entity_id
_entity_poly.type
_entity_poly.pdbx_seq_one_letter_code
_entity_poly.pdbx_strand_id
1 'polypeptide(L)'
;KPAVNYLVRYEVARGRALFERARPLIDVVGADLAVELALMWHGGMRILDKCESMGARLFAERPRLGALDKARVVAHAVAWRGETLPPRTFHLVNRVLDRL
;
A
#
# COMPACT_ATOMS: atom_id res chain seq x y z
N LYS A 1 -23.56 7.62 9.87
CA LYS A 1 -23.46 8.74 10.84
C LYS A 1 -22.44 9.76 10.31
N PRO A 2 -22.78 11.04 10.14
CA PRO A 2 -21.90 12.05 9.54
C PRO A 2 -20.55 12.22 10.26
N ALA A 3 -20.55 12.23 11.60
CA ALA A 3 -19.33 12.36 12.40
C ALA A 3 -18.32 11.23 12.16
N VAL A 4 -18.80 10.00 11.95
CA VAL A 4 -17.95 8.83 11.69
C VAL A 4 -17.26 8.96 10.33
N ASN A 5 -17.98 9.41 9.30
CA ASN A 5 -17.40 9.64 7.97
C ASN A 5 -16.32 10.74 8.00
N TYR A 6 -16.53 11.78 8.80
CA TYR A 6 -15.54 12.83 9.01
C TYR A 6 -14.26 12.27 9.63
N LEU A 7 -14.38 11.47 10.70
CA LEU A 7 -13.22 10.84 11.34
C LEU A 7 -12.46 9.91 10.38
N VAL A 8 -13.16 9.11 9.58
CA VAL A 8 -12.54 8.24 8.57
C VAL A 8 -11.73 9.07 7.57
N ARG A 9 -12.30 10.17 7.04
CA ARG A 9 -11.59 11.06 6.10
C ARG A 9 -10.37 11.73 6.74
N TYR A 10 -10.50 12.16 8.00
CA TYR A 10 -9.41 12.75 8.76
C TYR A 10 -8.24 11.76 8.93
N GLU A 11 -8.51 10.54 9.39
CA GLU A 11 -7.45 9.53 9.60
C GLU A 11 -6.85 9.04 8.27
N VAL A 12 -7.65 8.92 7.20
CA VAL A 12 -7.13 8.64 5.86
C VAL A 12 -6.15 9.72 5.43
N ALA A 13 -6.53 11.00 5.55
CA ALA A 13 -5.66 12.11 5.18
C ALA A 13 -4.36 12.12 6.00
N ARG A 14 -4.45 11.87 7.31
CA ARG A 14 -3.29 11.74 8.20
C ARG A 14 -2.38 10.57 7.80
N GLY A 15 -2.96 9.42 7.45
CA GLY A 15 -2.24 8.25 6.95
C GLY A 15 -1.50 8.54 5.65
N ARG A 16 -2.16 9.18 4.67
CA ARG A 16 -1.52 9.61 3.42
C ARG A 16 -0.35 10.54 3.68
N ALA A 17 -0.51 11.52 4.57
CA ALA A 17 0.57 12.43 4.93
C ALA A 17 1.78 11.74 5.59
N LEU A 18 1.58 10.61 6.30
CA LEU A 18 2.68 9.79 6.80
C LEU A 18 3.40 9.04 5.67
N PHE A 19 2.66 8.41 4.76
CA PHE A 19 3.23 7.73 3.60
C PHE A 19 3.98 8.67 2.67
N GLU A 20 3.47 9.88 2.42
CA GLU A 20 4.15 10.89 1.62
C GLU A 20 5.45 11.37 2.27
N ARG A 21 5.47 11.55 3.59
CA ARG A 21 6.71 11.87 4.32
C ARG A 21 7.74 10.76 4.28
N ALA A 22 7.29 9.50 4.28
CA ALA A 22 8.16 8.34 4.16
C ALA A 22 8.62 8.07 2.71
N ARG A 23 7.94 8.64 1.70
CA ARG A 23 8.19 8.37 0.28
C ARG A 23 9.67 8.52 -0.13
N PRO A 24 10.40 9.57 0.28
CA PRO A 24 11.82 9.72 -0.07
C PRO A 24 12.74 8.62 0.47
N LEU A 25 12.30 7.85 1.50
CA LEU A 25 13.10 6.74 2.02
C LEU A 25 13.31 5.63 0.99
N ILE A 26 12.36 5.45 0.06
CA ILE A 26 12.45 4.44 -1.00
C ILE A 26 13.64 4.70 -1.92
N ASP A 27 14.03 5.97 -2.08
CA ASP A 27 15.10 6.38 -3.00
C ASP A 27 16.49 6.31 -2.37
N VAL A 28 16.59 6.31 -1.04
CA VAL A 28 17.88 6.36 -0.30
C VAL A 28 18.31 5.04 0.33
N VAL A 29 17.43 4.04 0.41
CA VAL A 29 17.77 2.71 0.92
C VAL A 29 18.34 1.80 -0.17
N GLY A 30 19.01 0.73 0.24
CA GLY A 30 19.48 -0.30 -0.68
C GLY A 30 18.35 -0.98 -1.46
N ALA A 31 18.70 -1.46 -2.66
CA ALA A 31 17.88 -2.22 -3.60
C ALA A 31 16.80 -3.13 -2.97
N ASP A 32 17.23 -4.10 -2.16
CA ASP A 32 16.37 -5.09 -1.51
C ASP A 32 15.24 -4.44 -0.71
N LEU A 33 15.62 -3.47 0.14
CA LEU A 33 14.69 -2.77 1.02
C LEU A 33 13.83 -1.77 0.24
N ALA A 34 14.35 -1.17 -0.83
CA ALA A 34 13.60 -0.20 -1.63
C ALA A 34 12.33 -0.82 -2.22
N VAL A 35 12.40 -2.06 -2.73
CA VAL A 35 11.22 -2.75 -3.29
C VAL A 35 10.22 -3.10 -2.18
N GLU A 36 10.67 -3.54 -1.01
CA GLU A 36 9.78 -3.83 0.12
C GLU A 36 9.06 -2.58 0.62
N LEU A 37 9.78 -1.45 0.73
CA LEU A 37 9.20 -0.17 1.10
C LEU A 37 8.25 0.36 0.00
N ALA A 38 8.57 0.16 -1.28
CA ALA A 38 7.67 0.51 -2.38
C ALA A 38 6.37 -0.31 -2.35
N LEU A 39 6.45 -1.61 -2.07
CA LEU A 39 5.27 -2.47 -1.88
C LEU A 39 4.43 -2.00 -0.68
N MET A 40 5.07 -1.67 0.44
CA MET A 40 4.38 -1.14 1.62
C MET A 40 3.72 0.21 1.33
N TRP A 41 4.40 1.10 0.60
CA TRP A 41 3.87 2.41 0.22
C TRP A 41 2.65 2.27 -0.70
N HIS A 42 2.77 1.52 -1.80
CA HIS A 42 1.66 1.31 -2.73
C HIS A 42 0.49 0.56 -2.08
N GLY A 43 0.78 -0.47 -1.29
CA GLY A 43 -0.24 -1.23 -0.55
C GLY A 43 -0.96 -0.36 0.49
N GLY A 44 -0.21 0.46 1.21
CA GLY A 44 -0.71 1.45 2.18
C GLY A 44 -1.62 2.50 1.55
N MET A 45 -1.16 3.14 0.48
CA MET A 45 -1.97 4.13 -0.25
C MET A 45 -3.25 3.51 -0.80
N ARG A 46 -3.16 2.29 -1.37
CA ARG A 46 -4.31 1.60 -1.93
C ARG A 46 -5.34 1.18 -0.88
N ILE A 47 -4.92 0.75 0.31
CA ILE A 47 -5.86 0.41 1.39
C ILE A 47 -6.52 1.67 1.94
N LEU A 48 -5.80 2.79 2.02
CA LEU A 48 -6.38 4.08 2.41
C LEU A 48 -7.46 4.56 1.42
N ASP A 49 -7.27 4.38 0.11
CA ASP A 49 -8.32 4.63 -0.90
C ASP A 49 -9.58 3.79 -0.65
N LYS A 50 -9.40 2.53 -0.23
CA LYS A 50 -10.53 1.65 0.10
C LYS A 50 -11.24 2.10 1.37
N CYS A 51 -10.49 2.47 2.41
CA CYS A 51 -11.08 3.00 3.63
C CYS A 51 -11.94 4.24 3.34
N GLU A 52 -11.43 5.16 2.54
CA GLU A 52 -12.13 6.39 2.16
C GLU A 52 -13.40 6.11 1.36
N SER A 53 -13.33 5.22 0.36
CA SER A 53 -14.50 4.86 -0.46
C SER A 53 -15.56 4.03 0.29
N MET A 54 -15.19 3.34 1.37
CA MET A 54 -16.14 2.62 2.22
C MET A 54 -16.87 3.53 3.22
N GLY A 55 -16.22 4.60 3.71
CA GLY A 55 -16.79 5.50 4.71
C GLY A 55 -17.29 4.73 5.94
N ALA A 56 -18.54 4.97 6.35
CA ALA A 56 -19.14 4.31 7.51
C ALA A 56 -19.20 2.76 7.41
N ARG A 57 -19.18 2.17 6.20
CA ARG A 57 -19.19 0.70 6.03
C ARG A 57 -17.92 0.04 6.57
N LEU A 58 -16.84 0.80 6.76
CA LEU A 58 -15.59 0.35 7.36
C LEU A 58 -15.78 -0.33 8.74
N PHE A 59 -16.80 0.07 9.48
CA PHE A 59 -17.11 -0.48 10.81
C PHE A 59 -17.92 -1.78 10.75
N ALA A 60 -18.54 -2.08 9.61
CA ALA A 60 -19.27 -3.33 9.38
C ALA A 60 -18.40 -4.37 8.65
N GLU A 61 -17.50 -3.90 7.79
CA GLU A 61 -16.70 -4.74 6.91
C GLU A 61 -15.24 -4.31 6.92
N ARG A 62 -14.32 -5.26 7.12
CA ARG A 62 -12.89 -5.00 7.03
C ARG A 62 -12.48 -4.75 5.56
N PRO A 63 -11.80 -3.64 5.24
CA PRO A 63 -11.30 -3.40 3.89
C PRO A 63 -10.22 -4.42 3.56
N ARG A 64 -10.26 -4.98 2.36
CA ARG A 64 -9.29 -5.97 1.87
C ARG A 64 -8.80 -5.57 0.49
N LEU A 65 -7.53 -5.77 0.22
CA LEU A 65 -7.00 -5.70 -1.15
C LEU A 65 -7.38 -6.99 -1.87
N GLY A 66 -8.12 -6.86 -2.97
CA GLY A 66 -8.47 -7.99 -3.83
C GLY A 66 -7.31 -8.35 -4.74
N ALA A 67 -7.49 -9.38 -5.58
CA ALA A 67 -6.46 -9.84 -6.50
C ALA A 67 -5.96 -8.71 -7.42
N LEU A 68 -6.88 -7.97 -8.04
CA LEU A 68 -6.53 -6.86 -8.92
C LEU A 68 -5.77 -5.73 -8.20
N ASP A 69 -6.08 -5.47 -6.93
CA ASP A 69 -5.36 -4.44 -6.16
C ASP A 69 -3.93 -4.87 -5.85
N LYS A 70 -3.76 -6.12 -5.40
CA LYS A 70 -2.45 -6.69 -5.13
C LYS A 70 -1.60 -6.75 -6.39
N ALA A 71 -2.16 -7.14 -7.54
CA ALA A 71 -1.46 -7.12 -8.83
C ALA A 71 -1.01 -5.70 -9.22
N ARG A 72 -1.87 -4.69 -9.04
CA ARG A 72 -1.51 -3.27 -9.27
C ARG A 72 -0.38 -2.82 -8.33
N VAL A 73 -0.48 -3.14 -7.04
CA VAL A 73 0.55 -2.79 -6.04
C VAL A 73 1.91 -3.39 -6.42
N VAL A 74 1.94 -4.67 -6.79
CA VAL A 74 3.16 -5.35 -7.24
C VAL A 74 3.71 -4.70 -8.51
N ALA A 75 2.86 -4.48 -9.51
CA ALA A 75 3.27 -3.89 -10.79
C ALA A 75 3.88 -2.50 -10.60
N HIS A 76 3.26 -1.62 -9.80
CA HIS A 76 3.79 -0.29 -9.55
C HIS A 76 5.07 -0.30 -8.72
N ALA A 77 5.17 -1.16 -7.70
CA ALA A 77 6.38 -1.26 -6.89
C ALA A 77 7.59 -1.76 -7.70
N VAL A 78 7.37 -2.76 -8.56
CA VAL A 78 8.39 -3.27 -9.48
C VAL A 78 8.70 -2.26 -10.58
N ALA A 79 7.72 -1.55 -11.14
CA ALA A 79 8.00 -0.50 -12.13
C ALA A 79 8.84 0.64 -11.54
N TRP A 80 8.71 0.93 -10.24
CA TRP A 80 9.50 1.96 -9.57
C TRP A 80 10.92 1.50 -9.25
N ARG A 81 11.10 0.31 -8.64
CA ARG A 81 12.40 -0.14 -8.09
C ARG A 81 12.89 -1.50 -8.60
N GLY A 82 12.24 -2.04 -9.64
CA GLY A 82 12.45 -3.39 -10.18
C GLY A 82 13.79 -3.61 -10.88
N GLU A 83 14.51 -2.54 -11.21
CA GLU A 83 15.89 -2.60 -11.71
C GLU A 83 16.83 -3.35 -10.74
N THR A 84 16.42 -3.51 -9.49
CA THR A 84 17.26 -4.04 -8.42
C THR A 84 16.73 -5.30 -7.74
N LEU A 85 15.80 -6.06 -8.34
CA LEU A 85 15.19 -7.28 -7.77
C LEU A 85 16.25 -8.32 -7.33
N PRO A 86 16.59 -8.38 -6.03
CA PRO A 86 17.52 -9.34 -5.47
C PRO A 86 16.76 -10.62 -5.06
N PRO A 87 17.46 -11.74 -4.85
CA PRO A 87 16.83 -13.04 -4.58
C PRO A 87 15.85 -13.06 -3.39
N ARG A 88 16.08 -12.23 -2.36
CA ARG A 88 15.24 -12.16 -1.16
C ARG A 88 13.86 -11.56 -1.44
N THR A 89 13.79 -10.57 -2.32
CA THR A 89 12.56 -9.86 -2.70
C THR A 89 11.64 -10.72 -3.56
N PHE A 90 12.22 -11.64 -4.35
CA PHE A 90 11.46 -12.63 -5.13
C PHE A 90 10.46 -13.41 -4.26
N HIS A 91 10.86 -13.82 -3.05
CA HIS A 91 9.96 -14.52 -2.14
C HIS A 91 8.80 -13.65 -1.63
N LEU A 92 8.99 -12.34 -1.53
CA LEU A 92 7.97 -11.43 -1.05
C LEU A 92 6.96 -11.09 -2.14
N VAL A 93 7.45 -10.83 -3.36
CA VAL A 93 6.61 -10.71 -4.56
C VAL A 93 5.82 -12.01 -4.78
N ASN A 94 6.48 -13.17 -4.76
CA ASN A 94 5.82 -14.46 -4.91
C ASN A 94 4.78 -14.70 -3.81
N ARG A 95 5.07 -14.38 -2.54
CA ARG A 95 4.07 -14.50 -1.45
C ARG A 95 2.83 -13.63 -1.67
N VAL A 96 2.98 -12.45 -2.28
CA VAL A 96 1.84 -11.59 -2.63
C VAL A 96 1.07 -12.20 -3.79
N LEU A 97 1.77 -12.71 -4.81
CA LEU A 97 1.19 -13.36 -5.99
C LEU A 97 0.47 -14.67 -5.64
N ASP A 98 1.04 -15.52 -4.79
CA ASP A 98 0.46 -16.80 -4.33
C ASP A 98 -0.84 -16.62 -3.54
N ARG A 99 -1.12 -15.39 -3.08
CA ARG A 99 -2.35 -15.02 -2.37
C ARG A 99 -3.36 -14.29 -3.25
N LEU A 100 -3.08 -14.11 -4.55
CA LEU A 100 -4.03 -13.59 -5.53
C LEU A 100 -5.07 -14.64 -5.89
#